data_AF-A0AAD7AK69-F1
#
_entry.id   AF-A0AAD7AK69-F1
#
_cell.length_a   1.000
_cell.length_b   1.000
_cell.length_c   1.000
_cell.angle_alpha   90.00
_cell.angle_beta   90.00
_cell.angle_gamma   90.00
#
_symmetry.space_group_name_H-M   'P 1'
#
loop_
_entity.id
_entity.type
_entity.pdbx_description
1 polymer ?
#
loop_
_entity_poly.entity_id
_entity_poly.type
_entity_poly.pdbx_seq_one_letter_code
_entity_poly.pdbx_strand_id
1 'polypeptide(L)'
;MADTKDTAQQQPKFDWDYDVPDTPFWRDLPFTAGRNFLTCYSPSELEDMNFDGTLSVPSKFAFLLSLLEARLATRKAAAAPVLLHVADYPEWARLMLGIETMQKNLDMPEEAETLRIMLETSEGDRRVSWLNMLAGFKLRHGEYAEAERLEREVLPWMQKHERLGVDSPQALGTTRTIIEALWKQGGSKVDEARRLAEETAVLVEAMGSSKFAKYQEEERQMLRDLVAELEKS
;
A
#
# COMPACT_ATOMS: atom_id res chain seq x y z
N MET A 1 20.84 -38.64 14.24
CA MET A 1 20.54 -37.66 13.17
C MET A 1 19.04 -37.68 12.98
N ALA A 2 18.35 -36.74 13.62
CA ALA A 2 16.89 -36.63 13.57
C ALA A 2 16.52 -35.45 12.66
N ASP A 3 15.46 -35.67 11.89
CA ASP A 3 14.90 -34.84 10.83
C ASP A 3 14.80 -33.34 11.14
N THR A 4 15.43 -32.53 10.29
CA THR A 4 15.31 -31.06 10.25
C THR A 4 14.22 -30.60 9.27
N LYS A 5 13.14 -31.38 9.11
CA LYS A 5 12.10 -31.13 8.09
C LYS A 5 10.73 -30.72 8.61
N ASP A 6 10.64 -30.26 9.86
CA ASP A 6 9.34 -29.96 10.49
C ASP A 6 9.32 -28.65 11.30
N THR A 7 9.90 -27.57 10.73
CA THR A 7 9.78 -26.20 11.29
C THR A 7 9.52 -25.12 10.23
N ALA A 8 9.12 -25.49 9.02
CA ALA A 8 8.33 -24.57 8.20
C ALA A 8 6.89 -24.58 8.74
N GLN A 9 6.71 -24.04 9.94
CA GLN A 9 5.39 -23.65 10.43
C GLN A 9 4.69 -22.93 9.27
N GLN A 10 3.53 -23.43 8.86
CA GLN A 10 2.67 -22.78 7.88
C GLN A 10 2.45 -21.35 8.38
N GLN A 11 3.20 -20.41 7.79
CA GLN A 11 3.13 -19.02 8.21
C GLN A 11 1.69 -18.54 8.02
N PRO A 12 1.13 -17.75 8.95
CA PRO A 12 -0.26 -17.33 8.86
C PRO A 12 -0.50 -16.59 7.54
N LYS A 13 -1.49 -17.03 6.76
CA LYS A 13 -1.98 -16.31 5.58
C LYS A 13 -2.96 -15.23 6.06
N PHE A 14 -2.61 -13.97 5.84
CA PHE A 14 -3.45 -12.82 6.15
C PHE A 14 -4.36 -12.51 4.95
N ASP A 15 -5.47 -11.82 5.19
CA ASP A 15 -6.42 -11.42 4.12
C ASP A 15 -5.79 -10.50 3.05
N TRP A 16 -4.60 -9.94 3.32
CA TRP A 16 -3.83 -9.16 2.36
C TRP A 16 -2.79 -9.97 1.57
N ASP A 17 -2.55 -11.23 1.93
CA ASP A 17 -1.74 -12.16 1.15
C ASP A 17 -2.59 -12.69 -0.02
N TYR A 18 -2.49 -11.99 -1.16
CA TYR A 18 -3.15 -12.38 -2.40
C TYR A 18 -2.14 -13.06 -3.33
N ASP A 19 -2.55 -14.16 -3.97
CA ASP A 19 -1.66 -14.91 -4.86
C ASP A 19 -1.55 -14.17 -6.21
N VAL A 20 -0.48 -13.39 -6.38
CA VAL A 20 -0.15 -12.75 -7.66
C VAL A 20 0.54 -13.78 -8.56
N PRO A 21 0.08 -14.00 -9.81
CA PRO A 21 0.67 -15.02 -10.67
C PRO A 21 2.15 -14.75 -10.99
N ASP A 22 3.00 -15.77 -10.95
CA ASP A 22 4.39 -15.66 -11.43
C ASP A 22 4.45 -15.88 -12.95
N THR A 23 4.02 -14.86 -13.71
CA THR A 23 4.13 -14.83 -15.17
C THR A 23 4.98 -13.63 -15.62
N PRO A 24 5.53 -13.64 -16.85
CA PRO A 24 6.30 -12.51 -17.36
C PRO A 24 5.55 -11.16 -17.33
N PHE A 25 4.22 -11.17 -17.33
CA PHE A 25 3.45 -9.94 -17.15
C PHE A 25 3.62 -9.37 -15.74
N TRP A 26 3.35 -10.18 -14.71
CA TRP A 26 3.29 -9.74 -13.32
C TRP A 26 4.64 -9.60 -12.62
N ARG A 27 5.65 -10.36 -13.07
CA ARG A 27 6.95 -10.47 -12.36
C ARG A 27 7.67 -9.14 -12.15
N ASP A 28 7.52 -8.22 -13.09
CA ASP A 28 8.20 -6.92 -13.04
C ASP A 28 7.34 -5.82 -12.37
N LEU A 29 6.14 -6.17 -11.89
CA LEU A 29 5.24 -5.23 -11.22
C LEU A 29 5.38 -5.38 -9.70
N PRO A 30 5.25 -4.28 -8.93
CA PRO A 30 5.14 -4.39 -7.48
C PRO A 30 3.98 -5.31 -7.08
N PHE A 31 4.20 -6.17 -6.09
CA PHE A 31 3.19 -7.10 -5.56
C PHE A 31 1.85 -6.41 -5.27
N THR A 32 1.91 -5.23 -4.64
CA THR A 32 0.73 -4.44 -4.26
C THR A 32 -0.08 -3.98 -5.47
N ALA A 33 0.57 -3.63 -6.58
CA ALA A 33 -0.11 -3.26 -7.82
C ALA A 33 -0.83 -4.47 -8.44
N GLY A 34 -0.15 -5.62 -8.51
CA GLY A 34 -0.76 -6.87 -8.97
C GLY A 34 -1.98 -7.26 -8.13
N ARG A 35 -1.82 -7.31 -6.81
CA ARG A 35 -2.91 -7.57 -5.85
C ARG A 35 -4.10 -6.62 -6.04
N ASN A 36 -3.86 -5.31 -6.08
CA ASN A 36 -4.94 -4.33 -6.14
C ASN A 36 -5.74 -4.44 -7.45
N PHE A 37 -5.08 -4.80 -8.55
CA PHE A 37 -5.78 -5.12 -9.80
C PHE A 37 -6.58 -6.42 -9.69
N LEU A 38 -5.93 -7.52 -9.30
CA LEU A 38 -6.53 -8.85 -9.35
C LEU A 38 -7.75 -8.98 -8.44
N THR A 39 -7.74 -8.31 -7.29
CA THR A 39 -8.90 -8.29 -6.37
C THR A 39 -10.15 -7.60 -6.92
N CYS A 40 -10.07 -6.91 -8.07
CA CYS A 40 -11.21 -6.30 -8.74
C CYS A 40 -11.99 -7.27 -9.64
N TYR A 41 -11.44 -8.46 -9.91
CA TYR A 41 -11.99 -9.43 -10.85
C TYR A 41 -12.13 -10.81 -10.22
N SER A 42 -13.10 -11.58 -10.71
CA SER A 42 -13.21 -13.00 -10.41
C SER A 42 -12.15 -13.81 -11.17
N PRO A 43 -11.80 -15.03 -10.70
CA PRO A 43 -10.84 -15.88 -11.42
C PRO A 43 -11.22 -16.15 -12.88
N SER A 44 -12.50 -16.40 -13.18
CA SER A 44 -12.97 -16.64 -14.55
C SER A 44 -12.80 -15.41 -15.45
N GLU A 45 -13.07 -14.21 -14.92
CA GLU A 45 -12.84 -12.98 -15.69
C GLU A 45 -11.36 -12.77 -16.01
N LEU A 46 -10.46 -13.17 -15.10
CA LEU A 46 -9.01 -13.06 -15.28
C LEU A 46 -8.49 -14.09 -16.31
N GLU A 47 -9.07 -15.29 -16.36
CA GLU A 47 -8.72 -16.31 -17.36
C GLU A 47 -9.03 -15.85 -18.80
N ASP A 48 -10.07 -15.04 -18.97
CA ASP A 48 -10.48 -14.48 -20.27
C ASP A 48 -9.61 -13.28 -20.72
N MET A 49 -8.76 -12.74 -19.84
CA MET A 49 -7.89 -11.59 -20.14
C MET A 49 -6.56 -12.01 -20.76
N ASN A 50 -6.11 -11.26 -21.76
CA ASN A 50 -4.78 -11.44 -22.35
C ASN A 50 -3.73 -10.53 -21.69
N PHE A 51 -2.90 -11.11 -20.83
CA PHE A 51 -1.78 -10.42 -20.19
C PHE A 51 -0.47 -10.60 -20.99
N ASP A 52 -0.20 -9.66 -21.90
CA ASP A 52 1.00 -9.70 -22.75
C ASP A 52 2.29 -9.41 -21.96
N GLY A 53 3.04 -10.47 -21.66
CA GLY A 53 4.29 -10.41 -20.92
C GLY A 53 5.44 -9.66 -21.63
N THR A 54 5.28 -9.30 -22.89
CA THR A 54 6.30 -8.56 -23.68
C THR A 54 6.18 -7.04 -23.52
N LEU A 55 5.11 -6.55 -22.89
CA LEU A 55 4.89 -5.13 -22.67
C LEU A 55 5.95 -4.51 -21.73
N SER A 56 6.28 -3.24 -21.96
CA SER A 56 7.07 -2.46 -21.01
C SER A 56 6.30 -2.26 -19.70
N VAL A 57 6.99 -2.03 -18.58
CA VAL A 57 6.34 -1.80 -17.27
C VAL A 57 5.30 -0.65 -17.31
N PRO A 58 5.58 0.54 -17.90
CA PRO A 58 4.55 1.56 -18.08
C PRO A 58 3.36 1.10 -18.93
N SER A 59 3.62 0.34 -20.01
CA SER A 59 2.54 -0.22 -20.85
C SER A 59 1.68 -1.24 -20.10
N LYS A 60 2.28 -2.04 -19.21
CA LYS A 60 1.55 -2.95 -18.32
C LYS A 60 0.61 -2.15 -17.39
N PHE A 61 1.11 -1.10 -16.73
CA PHE A 61 0.27 -0.25 -15.87
C PHE A 61 -0.85 0.46 -16.65
N ALA A 62 -0.56 1.00 -17.83
CA ALA A 62 -1.57 1.64 -18.67
C ALA A 62 -2.66 0.65 -19.13
N PHE A 63 -2.27 -0.58 -19.46
CA PHE A 63 -3.22 -1.66 -19.77
C PHE A 63 -4.13 -1.97 -18.57
N LEU A 64 -3.55 -2.20 -17.39
CA LEU A 64 -4.32 -2.47 -16.17
C LEU A 64 -5.26 -1.31 -15.80
N LEU A 65 -4.78 -0.07 -15.90
CA LEU A 65 -5.58 1.14 -15.66
C LEU A 65 -6.81 1.18 -16.58
N SER A 66 -6.61 0.96 -17.88
CA SER A 66 -7.71 1.00 -18.87
C SER A 66 -8.82 -0.02 -18.56
N LEU A 67 -8.45 -1.22 -18.09
CA LEU A 67 -9.40 -2.25 -17.70
C LEU A 67 -10.19 -1.83 -16.45
N LEU A 68 -9.51 -1.29 -15.44
CA LEU A 68 -10.14 -0.82 -14.20
C LEU A 68 -11.09 0.35 -14.46
N GLU A 69 -10.72 1.30 -15.31
CA GLU A 69 -11.56 2.44 -15.69
C GLU A 69 -12.81 1.99 -16.47
N ALA A 70 -12.64 1.07 -17.43
CA ALA A 70 -13.76 0.47 -18.16
C ALA A 70 -14.72 -0.24 -17.20
N ARG A 71 -14.19 -1.02 -16.26
CA ARG A 71 -15.00 -1.71 -15.23
C ARG A 71 -15.73 -0.72 -14.34
N LEU A 72 -15.05 0.31 -13.83
CA LEU A 72 -15.67 1.35 -13.01
C LEU A 72 -16.83 2.04 -13.77
N ALA A 73 -16.66 2.33 -15.06
CA ALA A 73 -17.72 2.88 -15.89
C ALA A 73 -18.92 1.93 -16.03
N THR A 74 -18.67 0.65 -16.33
CA THR A 74 -19.73 -0.38 -16.41
C THR A 74 -20.47 -0.54 -15.08
N ARG A 75 -19.76 -0.59 -13.95
CA ARG A 75 -20.37 -0.72 -12.62
C ARG A 75 -21.17 0.51 -12.22
N LYS A 76 -20.68 1.72 -12.52
CA LYS A 76 -21.44 2.97 -12.32
C LYS A 76 -22.74 2.97 -13.14
N ALA A 77 -22.68 2.53 -14.41
CA ALA A 77 -23.87 2.44 -15.25
C ALA A 77 -24.89 1.41 -14.72
N ALA A 78 -24.42 0.27 -14.22
CA ALA A 78 -25.27 -0.77 -13.64
C ALA A 78 -25.92 -0.36 -12.32
N ALA A 79 -25.24 0.46 -11.50
CA ALA A 79 -25.78 0.96 -10.24
C ALA A 79 -26.79 2.12 -10.41
N ALA A 80 -26.81 2.75 -11.59
CA ALA A 80 -27.65 3.91 -11.85
C ALA A 80 -29.15 3.61 -11.62
N PRO A 81 -29.91 4.55 -11.02
CA PRO A 81 -29.55 5.95 -10.74
C PRO A 81 -28.80 6.16 -9.42
N VAL A 82 -28.51 5.10 -8.65
CA VAL A 82 -27.77 5.21 -7.38
C VAL A 82 -26.26 5.29 -7.67
N LEU A 83 -25.54 6.11 -6.90
CA LEU A 83 -24.08 6.20 -7.02
C LEU A 83 -23.44 4.89 -6.55
N LEU A 84 -22.43 4.38 -7.28
CA LEU A 84 -21.81 3.10 -6.97
C LEU A 84 -21.27 3.03 -5.53
N HIS A 85 -20.64 4.09 -5.02
CA HIS A 85 -20.14 4.11 -3.64
C HIS A 85 -21.25 4.07 -2.57
N VAL A 86 -22.51 4.32 -2.94
CA VAL A 86 -23.68 4.15 -2.08
C VAL A 86 -24.27 2.75 -2.24
N ALA A 87 -24.35 2.24 -3.48
CA ALA A 87 -24.95 0.94 -3.78
C ALA A 87 -24.04 -0.25 -3.39
N ASP A 88 -22.73 -0.14 -3.66
CA ASP A 88 -21.71 -1.15 -3.37
C ASP A 88 -20.37 -0.46 -3.07
N TYR A 89 -20.22 0.01 -1.83
CA TYR A 89 -18.99 0.64 -1.38
C TYR A 89 -17.76 -0.29 -1.52
N PRO A 90 -17.81 -1.58 -1.11
CA PRO A 90 -16.66 -2.47 -1.25
C PRO A 90 -16.16 -2.63 -2.70
N GLU A 91 -17.06 -2.76 -3.68
CA GLU A 91 -16.64 -2.83 -5.09
C GLU A 91 -16.03 -1.50 -5.56
N TRP A 92 -16.69 -0.38 -5.25
CA TRP A 92 -16.16 0.93 -5.58
C TRP A 92 -14.77 1.17 -4.97
N ALA A 93 -14.58 0.84 -3.69
CA ALA A 93 -13.33 1.06 -2.98
C ALA A 93 -12.17 0.23 -3.56
N ARG A 94 -12.42 -1.03 -3.95
CA ARG A 94 -11.41 -1.87 -4.63
C ARG A 94 -11.00 -1.28 -5.97
N LEU A 95 -11.98 -0.84 -6.78
CA LEU A 95 -11.71 -0.24 -8.09
C LEU A 95 -10.93 1.07 -7.97
N MET A 96 -11.33 1.96 -7.05
CA MET A 96 -10.63 3.22 -6.84
C MET A 96 -9.19 3.01 -6.33
N LEU A 97 -8.98 2.06 -5.41
CA LEU A 97 -7.64 1.68 -4.95
C LEU A 97 -6.78 1.15 -6.10
N GLY A 98 -7.34 0.28 -6.95
CA GLY A 98 -6.65 -0.22 -8.14
C GLY A 98 -6.25 0.91 -9.09
N ILE A 99 -7.19 1.81 -9.40
CA ILE A 99 -6.99 2.96 -10.30
C ILE A 99 -5.91 3.89 -9.76
N GLU A 100 -6.00 4.29 -8.49
CA GLU A 100 -4.98 5.12 -7.84
C GLU A 100 -3.61 4.47 -7.93
N THR A 101 -3.53 3.16 -7.69
CA THR A 101 -2.26 2.44 -7.70
C THR A 101 -1.61 2.49 -9.09
N MET A 102 -2.40 2.37 -10.16
CA MET A 102 -1.85 2.49 -11.52
C MET A 102 -1.46 3.93 -11.84
N GLN A 103 -2.28 4.92 -11.46
CA GLN A 103 -1.99 6.34 -11.66
C GLN A 103 -0.69 6.74 -10.96
N LYS A 104 -0.50 6.32 -9.71
CA LYS A 104 0.75 6.51 -8.94
C LYS A 104 1.98 5.93 -9.66
N ASN A 105 1.88 4.69 -10.15
CA ASN A 105 3.01 4.04 -10.83
C ASN A 105 3.30 4.63 -12.22
N LEU A 106 2.34 5.35 -12.80
CA LEU A 106 2.48 6.08 -14.05
C LEU A 106 2.86 7.56 -13.85
N ASP A 107 2.99 8.03 -12.61
CA ASP A 107 3.20 9.44 -12.26
C ASP A 107 2.13 10.36 -12.90
N MET A 108 0.87 9.91 -12.85
CA MET A 108 -0.26 10.62 -13.45
C MET A 108 -0.81 11.70 -12.52
N PRO A 109 -1.07 12.93 -13.03
CA PRO A 109 -1.65 14.00 -12.21
C PRO A 109 -3.05 13.68 -11.68
N GLU A 110 -3.77 12.77 -12.32
CA GLU A 110 -5.10 12.29 -11.91
C GLU A 110 -5.09 11.59 -10.55
N GLU A 111 -3.93 11.11 -10.06
CA GLU A 111 -3.79 10.48 -8.74
C GLU A 111 -4.37 11.39 -7.63
N ALA A 112 -4.07 12.69 -7.68
CA ALA A 112 -4.52 13.65 -6.69
C ALA A 112 -6.05 13.77 -6.62
N GLU A 113 -6.70 13.79 -7.79
CA GLU A 113 -8.15 13.89 -7.89
C GLU A 113 -8.83 12.59 -7.44
N THR A 114 -8.25 11.44 -7.79
CA THR A 114 -8.69 10.14 -7.32
C THR A 114 -8.66 10.06 -5.78
N LEU A 115 -7.56 10.48 -5.15
CA LEU A 115 -7.43 10.53 -3.69
C LEU A 115 -8.47 11.47 -3.06
N ARG A 116 -8.71 12.64 -3.66
CA ARG A 116 -9.74 13.59 -3.20
C ARG A 116 -11.13 12.96 -3.21
N ILE A 117 -11.51 12.33 -4.32
CA ILE A 117 -12.80 11.63 -4.45
C ILE A 117 -12.91 10.53 -3.38
N MET A 118 -11.84 9.74 -3.17
CA MET A 118 -11.86 8.67 -2.18
C MET A 118 -12.08 9.18 -0.76
N LEU A 119 -11.45 10.30 -0.42
CA LEU A 119 -11.63 10.96 0.87
C LEU A 119 -13.04 11.54 1.01
N GLU A 120 -13.55 12.29 0.05
CA GLU A 120 -14.88 12.94 0.16
C GLU A 120 -16.04 11.95 0.28
N THR A 121 -15.88 10.75 -0.26
CA THR A 121 -16.91 9.70 -0.27
C THR A 121 -16.78 8.69 0.88
N SER A 122 -15.76 8.84 1.73
CA SER A 122 -15.48 7.93 2.86
C SER A 122 -15.56 8.65 4.20
N GLU A 123 -16.07 7.95 5.21
CA GLU A 123 -16.23 8.45 6.58
C GLU A 123 -15.64 7.48 7.60
N GLY A 124 -15.31 8.01 8.79
CA GLY A 124 -14.73 7.25 9.89
C GLY A 124 -13.48 6.47 9.49
N ASP A 125 -13.35 5.24 10.00
CA ASP A 125 -12.20 4.36 9.81
C ASP A 125 -11.89 4.06 8.33
N ARG A 126 -12.89 4.17 7.44
CA ARG A 126 -12.66 3.97 5.99
C ARG A 126 -11.77 5.04 5.38
N ARG A 127 -11.65 6.20 6.01
CA ARG A 127 -10.76 7.28 5.56
C ARG A 127 -9.29 6.98 5.85
N VAL A 128 -8.99 6.14 6.84
CA VAL A 128 -7.63 5.96 7.36
C VAL A 128 -6.68 5.47 6.25
N SER A 129 -7.11 4.50 5.45
CA SER A 129 -6.31 4.02 4.32
C SER A 129 -6.07 5.09 3.25
N TRP A 130 -7.08 5.93 2.96
CA TRP A 130 -6.95 7.01 1.98
C TRP A 130 -6.07 8.16 2.48
N LEU A 131 -6.11 8.45 3.79
CA LEU A 131 -5.22 9.43 4.41
C LEU A 131 -3.75 8.97 4.38
N ASN A 132 -3.50 7.68 4.64
CA ASN A 132 -2.17 7.08 4.50
C ASN A 132 -1.64 7.20 3.05
N MET A 133 -2.51 6.94 2.06
CA MET A 133 -2.14 7.08 0.65
C MET A 133 -1.88 8.55 0.27
N LEU A 134 -2.72 9.47 0.74
CA LEU A 134 -2.51 10.91 0.55
C LEU A 134 -1.19 11.37 1.19
N ALA A 135 -0.83 10.88 2.36
CA ALA A 135 0.44 11.22 3.00
C ALA A 135 1.63 10.76 2.14
N GLY A 136 1.57 9.53 1.61
CA GLY A 136 2.55 9.03 0.65
C GLY A 136 2.62 9.86 -0.63
N PHE A 137 1.48 10.32 -1.17
CA PHE A 137 1.44 11.27 -2.30
C PHE A 137 2.15 12.58 -1.95
N LYS A 138 1.78 13.20 -0.81
CA LYS A 138 2.37 14.45 -0.33
C LYS A 138 3.88 14.35 -0.15
N LEU A 139 4.37 13.24 0.38
CA LEU A 139 5.80 12.95 0.54
C LEU A 139 6.53 12.97 -0.81
N ARG A 140 6.02 12.25 -1.82
CA ARG A 140 6.63 12.21 -3.16
C ARG A 140 6.63 13.56 -3.88
N HIS A 141 5.66 14.43 -3.57
CA HIS A 141 5.56 15.77 -4.12
C HIS A 141 6.24 16.86 -3.28
N GLY A 142 7.04 16.49 -2.28
CA GLY A 142 7.84 17.42 -1.49
C GLY A 142 7.07 18.18 -0.40
N GLU A 143 5.81 17.84 -0.16
CA GLU A 143 4.96 18.42 0.87
C GLU A 143 5.18 17.73 2.23
N TYR A 144 6.43 17.71 2.70
CA TYR A 144 6.89 16.89 3.83
C TYR A 144 6.16 17.16 5.14
N ALA A 145 5.89 18.42 5.46
CA ALA A 145 5.17 18.78 6.70
C ALA A 145 3.73 18.25 6.71
N GLU A 146 3.07 18.23 5.56
CA GLU A 146 1.70 17.72 5.43
C GLU A 146 1.70 16.18 5.46
N ALA A 147 2.68 15.54 4.83
CA ALA A 147 2.86 14.09 4.94
C ALA A 147 3.06 13.65 6.40
N GLU A 148 3.93 14.33 7.15
CA GLU A 148 4.12 14.09 8.59
C GLU A 148 2.79 14.25 9.36
N ARG A 149 2.06 15.35 9.11
CA ARG A 149 0.80 15.64 9.82
C ARG A 149 -0.23 14.54 9.59
N LEU A 150 -0.41 14.11 8.34
CA LEU A 150 -1.36 13.06 7.96
C LEU A 150 -1.00 11.72 8.59
N GLU A 151 0.27 11.31 8.53
CA GLU A 151 0.67 10.02 9.10
C GLU A 151 0.58 10.01 10.63
N ARG A 152 0.79 11.14 11.31
CA ARG A 152 0.55 11.24 12.76
C ARG A 152 -0.92 11.11 13.14
N GLU A 153 -1.83 11.42 12.22
CA GLU A 153 -3.28 11.19 12.37
C GLU A 153 -3.62 9.71 12.18
N VAL A 154 -2.98 9.05 11.22
CA VAL A 154 -3.19 7.64 10.85
C VAL A 154 -2.58 6.66 11.86
N LEU A 155 -1.34 6.92 12.31
CA LEU A 155 -0.54 5.98 13.10
C LEU A 155 -1.26 5.46 14.36
N PRO A 156 -1.93 6.30 15.18
CA PRO A 156 -2.61 5.81 16.38
C PRO A 156 -3.72 4.81 16.07
N TRP A 157 -4.38 4.93 14.91
CA TRP A 157 -5.38 3.97 14.48
C TRP A 157 -4.72 2.64 14.11
N MET A 158 -3.66 2.68 13.28
CA MET A 158 -2.92 1.47 12.87
C MET A 158 -2.37 0.69 14.06
N GLN A 159 -1.84 1.40 15.06
CA GLN A 159 -1.25 0.80 16.26
C GLN A 159 -2.28 0.15 17.19
N LYS A 160 -3.51 0.67 17.24
CA LYS A 160 -4.58 0.20 18.14
C LYS A 160 -5.54 -0.78 17.49
N HIS A 161 -5.53 -0.89 16.17
CA HIS A 161 -6.45 -1.74 15.43
C HIS A 161 -6.20 -3.23 15.73
N GLU A 162 -7.26 -3.97 16.06
CA GLU A 162 -7.20 -5.36 16.56
C GLU A 162 -6.44 -6.31 15.64
N ARG A 163 -6.55 -6.09 14.32
CA ARG A 163 -5.91 -6.93 13.30
C ARG A 163 -4.47 -6.56 13.03
N LEU A 164 -4.11 -5.32 13.35
CA LEU A 164 -2.79 -4.74 13.12
C LEU A 164 -2.00 -4.81 14.43
N GLY A 165 -1.65 -3.66 14.99
CA GLY A 165 -0.76 -3.53 16.14
C GLY A 165 0.45 -2.66 15.81
N VAL A 166 1.21 -2.31 16.84
CA VAL A 166 2.41 -1.45 16.73
C VAL A 166 3.51 -2.03 15.84
N ASP A 167 3.56 -3.35 15.72
CA ASP A 167 4.55 -4.12 14.99
C ASP A 167 3.99 -4.68 13.66
N SER A 168 2.81 -4.22 13.25
CA SER A 168 2.26 -4.58 11.93
C SER A 168 3.04 -3.89 10.80
N PRO A 169 3.19 -4.54 9.63
CA PRO A 169 3.77 -3.90 8.44
C PRO A 169 3.14 -2.55 8.09
N GLN A 170 1.83 -2.41 8.30
CA GLN A 170 1.10 -1.18 8.05
C GLN A 170 1.52 -0.06 9.02
N ALA A 171 1.59 -0.35 10.32
CA ALA A 171 2.03 0.64 11.31
C ALA A 171 3.49 1.05 11.08
N LEU A 172 4.37 0.11 10.76
CA LEU A 172 5.77 0.39 10.47
C LEU A 172 5.95 1.15 9.16
N GLY A 173 5.13 0.87 8.15
CA GLY A 173 5.07 1.63 6.90
C GLY A 173 4.71 3.09 7.14
N THR A 174 3.64 3.35 7.91
CA THR A 174 3.28 4.70 8.37
C THR A 174 4.44 5.38 9.10
N THR A 175 5.12 4.67 10.02
CA THR A 175 6.27 5.22 10.74
C THR A 175 7.44 5.55 9.81
N ARG A 176 7.73 4.73 8.80
CA ARG A 176 8.75 5.04 7.78
C ARG A 176 8.44 6.32 7.02
N THR A 177 7.19 6.53 6.62
CA THR A 177 6.76 7.78 5.98
C THR A 177 6.97 8.99 6.90
N ILE A 178 6.71 8.86 8.21
CA ILE A 178 7.01 9.93 9.18
C ILE A 178 8.52 10.19 9.26
N ILE A 179 9.35 9.14 9.34
CA ILE A 179 10.82 9.27 9.39
C ILE A 179 11.32 10.04 8.17
N GLU A 180 10.90 9.65 6.97
CA GLU A 180 11.30 10.29 5.73
C GLU A 180 10.86 11.77 5.68
N ALA A 181 9.60 12.03 6.01
CA ALA A 181 9.04 13.38 6.05
C ALA A 181 9.76 14.30 7.05
N LEU A 182 10.06 13.80 8.25
CA LEU A 182 10.83 14.55 9.26
C LEU A 182 12.25 14.85 8.77
N TRP A 183 12.92 13.86 8.19
CA TRP A 183 14.29 14.03 7.72
C TRP A 183 14.39 15.06 6.60
N LYS A 184 13.47 14.99 5.63
CA LYS A 184 13.43 15.93 4.49
C LYS A 184 13.02 17.35 4.86
N GLN A 185 12.37 17.57 6.01
CA GLN A 185 12.14 18.92 6.56
C GLN A 185 13.43 19.56 7.09
N GLY A 186 14.44 18.77 7.47
CA GLY A 186 15.74 19.26 7.92
C GLY A 186 15.73 19.86 9.34
N GLY A 187 16.88 20.44 9.73
CA GLY A 187 17.05 21.08 11.03
C GLY A 187 16.86 20.12 12.21
N SER A 188 16.17 20.56 13.26
CA SER A 188 15.91 19.76 14.47
C SER A 188 15.01 18.54 14.24
N LYS A 189 14.28 18.49 13.11
CA LYS A 189 13.44 17.34 12.75
C LYS A 189 14.27 16.10 12.38
N VAL A 190 15.50 16.28 11.90
CA VAL A 190 16.40 15.15 11.58
C VAL A 190 16.73 14.34 12.84
N ASP A 191 16.94 15.01 13.98
CA ASP A 191 17.23 14.30 15.23
C ASP A 191 16.01 13.52 15.74
N GLU A 192 14.80 14.02 15.47
CA GLU A 192 13.57 13.28 15.73
C GLU A 192 13.44 12.05 14.82
N ALA A 193 13.72 12.21 13.52
CA ALA A 193 13.70 11.12 12.55
C ALA A 193 14.67 9.99 12.95
N ARG A 194 15.89 10.32 13.40
CA ARG A 194 16.87 9.33 13.88
C ARG A 194 16.38 8.55 15.08
N ARG A 195 15.87 9.24 16.11
CA ARG A 195 15.30 8.57 17.30
C ARG A 195 14.15 7.66 16.91
N LEU A 196 13.26 8.13 16.04
CA LEU A 196 12.13 7.33 15.58
C LEU A 196 12.59 6.11 14.77
N ALA A 197 13.64 6.23 13.95
CA ALA A 197 14.22 5.10 13.23
C ALA A 197 14.83 4.06 14.19
N GLU A 198 15.53 4.49 15.24
CA GLU A 198 16.06 3.59 16.29
C GLU A 198 14.93 2.85 17.03
N GLU A 199 13.88 3.58 17.44
CA GLU A 199 12.69 2.98 18.07
C GLU A 199 12.01 1.97 17.14
N THR A 200 11.90 2.31 15.85
CA THR A 200 11.31 1.43 14.83
C THR A 200 12.15 0.17 14.64
N ALA A 201 13.48 0.26 14.67
CA ALA A 201 14.35 -0.90 14.57
C ALA A 201 14.13 -1.88 15.73
N VAL A 202 13.92 -1.37 16.96
CA VAL A 202 13.58 -2.21 18.12
C VAL A 202 12.24 -2.94 17.91
N LEU A 203 11.23 -2.27 17.35
CA LEU A 203 9.94 -2.89 17.03
C LEU A 203 10.07 -3.98 15.96
N VAL A 204 10.87 -3.72 14.91
CA VAL A 204 11.17 -4.71 13.86
C VAL A 204 11.84 -5.95 14.45
N GLU A 205 12.80 -5.79 15.36
CA GLU A 205 13.41 -6.95 16.03
C GLU A 205 12.41 -7.72 16.91
N ALA A 206 11.51 -7.02 17.61
CA ALA A 206 10.47 -7.65 18.41
C ALA A 206 9.41 -8.39 17.58
N MET A 207 9.18 -7.96 16.32
CA MET A 207 8.23 -8.57 15.38
C MET A 207 8.46 -10.08 15.19
N GLY A 208 9.71 -10.55 15.30
CA GLY A 208 10.05 -11.97 15.17
C GLY A 208 9.34 -12.89 16.18
N SER A 209 8.83 -12.33 17.29
CA SER A 209 8.05 -13.05 18.30
C SER A 209 6.53 -12.84 18.17
N SER A 210 6.07 -12.12 17.14
CA SER A 210 4.65 -11.81 16.94
C SER A 210 4.05 -12.58 15.76
N LYS A 211 2.74 -12.38 15.53
CA LYS A 211 2.03 -12.96 14.38
C LYS A 211 2.60 -12.47 13.04
N PHE A 212 3.36 -11.36 13.03
CA PHE A 212 3.93 -10.75 11.84
C PHE A 212 5.38 -11.19 11.55
N ALA A 213 5.94 -12.14 12.31
CA ALA A 213 7.34 -12.56 12.20
C ALA A 213 7.83 -12.84 10.76
N LYS A 214 6.94 -13.31 9.87
CA LYS A 214 7.28 -13.57 8.46
C LYS A 214 7.70 -12.33 7.66
N TYR A 215 7.25 -11.13 8.07
CA TYR A 215 7.60 -9.87 7.41
C TYR A 215 8.86 -9.22 8.00
N GLN A 216 9.43 -9.79 9.07
CA GLN A 216 10.50 -9.14 9.83
C GLN A 216 11.70 -8.76 8.96
N GLU A 217 12.21 -9.68 8.14
CA GLU A 217 13.40 -9.38 7.31
C GLU A 217 13.12 -8.29 6.28
N GLU A 218 11.92 -8.30 5.68
CA GLU A 218 11.51 -7.28 4.72
C GLU A 218 11.42 -5.90 5.38
N GLU A 219 10.77 -5.82 6.54
CA GLU A 219 10.64 -4.60 7.33
C GLU A 219 12.00 -4.07 7.82
N ARG A 220 12.91 -4.98 8.19
CA ARG A 220 14.29 -4.66 8.55
C ARG A 220 15.06 -4.08 7.37
N GLN A 221 14.92 -4.68 6.20
CA GLN A 221 15.58 -4.21 4.98
C GLN A 221 15.06 -2.83 4.57
N MET A 222 13.74 -2.64 4.52
CA MET A 222 13.12 -1.36 4.16
C MET A 222 13.56 -0.21 5.08
N LEU A 223 13.61 -0.45 6.41
CA LEU A 223 14.07 0.58 7.35
C LEU A 223 15.56 0.91 7.16
N ARG A 224 16.41 -0.11 6.97
CA ARG A 224 17.85 0.10 6.73
C ARG A 224 18.10 0.91 5.47
N ASP A 225 17.44 0.55 4.37
CA ASP A 225 17.60 1.23 3.09
C ASP A 225 17.14 2.67 3.17
N LEU A 226 15.99 2.92 3.80
CA LEU A 226 15.49 4.28 4.04
C LEU A 226 16.51 5.14 4.79
N VAL A 227 17.04 4.67 5.92
CA VAL A 227 18.04 5.44 6.70
C VAL A 227 19.30 5.67 5.87
N ALA A 228 19.79 4.64 5.18
CA ALA A 228 20.99 4.74 4.36
C ALA A 228 20.84 5.71 3.18
N GLU A 229 19.64 5.85 2.61
CA GLU A 229 19.34 6.84 1.57
C GLU A 229 19.26 8.26 2.15
N LEU A 230 18.60 8.43 3.29
CA LEU A 230 18.43 9.72 3.96
C LEU A 230 19.75 10.29 4.48
N GLU A 231 20.68 9.46 4.93
CA GLU A 231 22.02 9.89 5.37
C GLU A 231 22.90 10.38 4.21
N LYS A 232 22.58 10.00 2.96
CA LYS A 232 23.30 10.45 1.77
C LYS A 232 22.74 11.74 1.16
N SER A 233 21.51 12.13 1.54
CA SER A 233 20.81 13.31 0.99
C SER A 233 21.05 14.56 1.80
#